data_AF-A0A1E3QYS2-F1
#
_entry.id   AF-A0A1E3QYS2-F1
#
_cell.length_a   1.000
_cell.length_b   1.000
_cell.length_c   1.000
_cell.angle_alpha   90.00
_cell.angle_beta   90.00
_cell.angle_gamma   90.00
#
_symmetry.space_group_name_H-M   'P 1'
#
loop_
_entity.id
_entity.type
_entity.pdbx_description
1 polymer ?
#
loop_
_entity_poly.entity_id
_entity_poly.type
_entity_poly.pdbx_seq_one_letter_code
_entity_poly.pdbx_strand_id
1 'polypeptide(L)'
;DQDRVCDPDKTNYLFTGFRVERQIVIRESITHQTHLIVCKEGRVVSDIIAPLEDDFSSSSVPWAKTICNQSGTNCYKISRRKTFALRDLAVFFPNKLIGGVFKEHPGRSYKLHTFDEDDSNFYPLAPLMSSNVLNQWIEVAYNGVMVYHIPLFHSLEESAKRPNKSDRPSWFTYISPNEKYTY
;
A
#
# COMPACT_ATOMS: atom_id res chain seq x y z
N ASP A 1 4.44 -20.70 2.68
CA ASP A 1 3.28 -19.80 2.83
C ASP A 1 3.44 -18.42 2.18
N GLN A 2 4.60 -18.07 1.59
CA GLN A 2 4.74 -16.83 0.79
C GLN A 2 3.70 -16.69 -0.34
N ASP A 3 3.19 -17.82 -0.85
CA ASP A 3 2.12 -17.85 -1.84
C ASP A 3 0.86 -17.10 -1.37
N ARG A 4 0.51 -17.15 -0.08
CA ARG A 4 -0.67 -16.44 0.48
C ARG A 4 -0.49 -14.93 0.58
N VAL A 5 0.75 -14.46 0.66
CA VAL A 5 1.08 -13.03 0.70
C VAL A 5 0.77 -12.39 -0.66
N CYS A 6 1.08 -13.08 -1.75
CA CYS A 6 0.75 -12.61 -3.09
C CYS A 6 -0.56 -13.18 -3.64
N ASP A 7 -1.23 -14.11 -2.98
CA ASP A 7 -2.57 -14.61 -3.36
C ASP A 7 -3.47 -14.82 -2.12
N PRO A 8 -3.90 -13.74 -1.43
CA PRO A 8 -4.73 -13.87 -0.22
C PRO A 8 -6.08 -14.52 -0.50
N ASP A 9 -6.61 -14.29 -1.69
CA ASP A 9 -7.93 -14.75 -2.12
C ASP A 9 -7.89 -16.18 -2.68
N LYS A 10 -6.69 -16.81 -2.72
CA LYS A 10 -6.43 -18.15 -3.27
C LYS A 10 -7.02 -18.34 -4.66
N THR A 11 -6.90 -17.29 -5.47
CA THR A 11 -7.40 -17.26 -6.84
C THR A 11 -6.56 -18.11 -7.78
N ASN A 12 -5.36 -18.55 -7.35
CA ASN A 12 -4.32 -19.15 -8.19
C ASN A 12 -3.86 -18.26 -9.34
N TYR A 13 -4.17 -16.96 -9.28
CA TYR A 13 -3.68 -15.97 -10.23
C TYR A 13 -2.29 -15.49 -9.80
N LEU A 14 -1.36 -15.38 -10.73
CA LEU A 14 0.00 -14.88 -10.48
C LEU A 14 -0.03 -13.36 -10.29
N PHE A 15 -0.44 -12.92 -9.10
CA PHE A 15 -0.57 -11.51 -8.74
C PHE A 15 0.73 -10.73 -8.94
N THR A 16 0.60 -9.58 -9.60
CA THR A 16 1.67 -8.60 -9.75
C THR A 16 1.14 -7.24 -9.32
N GLY A 17 1.80 -6.59 -8.37
CA GLY A 17 1.37 -5.31 -7.84
C GLY A 17 1.79 -5.09 -6.39
N PHE A 18 1.12 -4.13 -5.76
CA PHE A 18 1.34 -3.72 -4.38
C PHE A 18 0.26 -4.30 -3.48
N ARG A 19 0.65 -4.64 -2.26
CA ARG A 19 -0.24 -5.03 -1.18
C ARG A 19 0.16 -4.26 0.07
N VAL A 20 -0.85 -3.81 0.80
CA VAL A 20 -0.68 -3.23 2.13
C VAL A 20 -1.40 -4.14 3.11
N GLU A 21 -0.68 -4.61 4.11
CA GLU A 21 -1.25 -5.43 5.18
C GLU A 21 -0.75 -5.01 6.54
N ARG A 22 -1.53 -5.37 7.56
CA ARG A 22 -1.11 -5.29 8.95
C ARG A 22 -0.69 -6.68 9.40
N GLN A 23 0.48 -6.77 9.99
CA GLN A 23 0.96 -7.95 10.71
C GLN A 23 0.91 -7.67 12.21
N ILE A 24 0.31 -8.60 12.96
CA ILE A 24 0.36 -8.60 14.43
C ILE A 24 1.23 -9.78 14.83
N VAL A 25 2.41 -9.49 15.36
CA VAL A 25 3.38 -10.51 15.77
C VAL A 25 3.23 -10.73 17.27
N ILE A 26 2.95 -11.96 17.67
CA ILE A 26 2.77 -12.37 19.06
C ILE A 26 3.92 -13.30 19.42
N ARG A 27 4.75 -12.83 20.37
CA ARG A 27 5.85 -13.59 21.00
C ARG A 27 5.78 -13.41 22.51
N GLU A 28 6.84 -12.91 23.13
CA GLU A 28 6.87 -12.43 24.52
C GLU A 28 6.10 -11.09 24.67
N SER A 29 6.08 -10.29 23.60
CA SER A 29 5.30 -9.08 23.46
C SER A 29 4.46 -9.12 22.18
N ILE A 30 3.46 -8.24 22.10
CA ILE A 30 2.64 -8.04 20.91
C ILE A 30 3.18 -6.82 20.17
N THR A 31 3.51 -6.96 18.90
CA THR A 31 3.92 -5.84 18.03
C THR A 31 3.03 -5.75 16.79
N HIS A 32 2.87 -4.53 16.29
CA HIS A 32 2.03 -4.21 15.15
C HIS A 32 2.86 -3.57 14.06
N GLN A 33 2.80 -4.11 12.84
CA GLN A 33 3.58 -3.60 11.72
C GLN A 33 2.71 -3.49 10.48
N THR A 34 2.79 -2.38 9.75
CA THR A 34 2.21 -2.31 8.40
C THR A 34 3.29 -2.60 7.39
N HIS A 35 2.98 -3.48 6.46
CA HIS A 35 3.88 -3.90 5.41
C HIS A 35 3.36 -3.38 4.07
N LEU A 36 4.25 -2.75 3.30
CA LEU A 36 4.07 -2.52 1.88
C LEU A 36 4.83 -3.61 1.13
N ILE A 37 4.08 -4.54 0.54
CA ILE A 37 4.59 -5.72 -0.11
C ILE A 37 4.44 -5.54 -1.62
N VAL A 38 5.51 -5.83 -2.35
CA VAL A 38 5.54 -5.82 -3.81
C VAL A 38 5.60 -7.26 -4.28
N CYS A 39 4.59 -7.65 -5.04
CA CYS A 39 4.46 -8.95 -5.65
C CYS A 39 4.74 -8.87 -7.15
N LYS A 40 5.43 -9.87 -7.69
CA LYS A 40 5.61 -10.07 -9.12
C LYS A 40 5.42 -11.54 -9.44
N GLU A 41 4.49 -11.83 -10.34
CA GLU A 41 4.17 -13.18 -10.78
C GLU A 41 3.93 -14.14 -9.59
N GLY A 42 3.15 -13.68 -8.61
CA GLY A 42 2.83 -14.45 -7.41
C GLY A 42 3.94 -14.56 -6.36
N ARG A 43 5.10 -13.90 -6.56
CA ARG A 43 6.23 -13.95 -5.62
C ARG A 43 6.48 -12.60 -4.96
N VAL A 44 6.83 -12.63 -3.67
CA VAL A 44 7.26 -11.42 -2.93
C VAL A 44 8.63 -10.99 -3.45
N VAL A 45 8.70 -9.81 -4.03
CA VAL A 45 9.95 -9.18 -4.52
C VAL A 45 10.49 -8.18 -3.51
N SER A 46 9.60 -7.53 -2.77
CA SER A 46 9.97 -6.57 -1.73
C SER A 46 8.93 -6.61 -0.62
N ASP A 47 9.40 -6.54 0.62
CA ASP A 47 8.58 -6.35 1.80
C ASP A 47 9.19 -5.19 2.59
N ILE A 48 8.43 -4.10 2.73
CA ILE A 48 8.89 -2.87 3.36
C ILE A 48 8.00 -2.60 4.57
N ILE A 49 8.60 -2.64 5.76
CA ILE A 49 7.94 -2.24 6.99
C ILE A 49 7.77 -0.72 6.96
N ALA A 50 6.53 -0.27 6.94
CA ALA A 50 6.21 1.14 7.01
C ALA A 50 6.46 1.69 8.42
N PRO A 51 7.11 2.85 8.54
CA PRO A 51 7.25 3.52 9.82
C PRO A 51 5.87 3.99 10.30
N LEU A 52 5.41 3.47 11.43
CA LEU A 52 4.15 3.81 12.04
C LEU A 52 4.31 4.28 13.48
N GLU A 53 3.29 5.00 13.93
CA GLU A 53 3.00 5.14 15.35
C GLU A 53 2.12 3.94 15.74
N ASP A 54 2.44 3.29 16.87
CA ASP A 54 1.88 2.02 17.34
C ASP A 54 0.39 2.14 17.74
N ASP A 55 -0.52 2.34 16.79
CA ASP A 55 -1.96 2.23 17.04
C ASP A 55 -2.71 1.43 15.94
N PHE A 56 -3.97 1.08 16.21
CA PHE A 56 -4.89 0.38 15.30
C PHE A 56 -5.82 1.34 14.52
N SER A 57 -5.65 2.65 14.68
CA SER A 57 -6.50 3.66 14.05
C SER A 57 -6.12 3.87 12.58
N SER A 58 -6.78 4.76 11.85
CA SER A 58 -6.44 5.08 10.47
C SER A 58 -5.10 5.81 10.35
N SER A 59 -4.57 6.32 11.47
CA SER A 59 -3.19 6.81 11.61
C SER A 59 -2.17 5.67 11.41
N SER A 60 -2.61 4.42 11.61
CA SER A 60 -1.80 3.21 11.49
C SER A 60 -1.55 2.78 10.04
N VAL A 61 -2.03 3.52 9.06
CA VAL A 61 -1.54 3.42 7.69
C VAL A 61 -0.74 4.70 7.42
N PRO A 62 0.49 4.60 6.90
CA PRO A 62 1.39 5.74 6.71
C PRO A 62 0.94 6.61 5.52
N TRP A 63 -0.28 7.16 5.55
CA TRP A 63 -0.84 7.98 4.47
C TRP A 63 0.04 9.20 4.20
N ALA A 64 0.34 9.45 2.92
CA ALA A 64 1.22 10.52 2.44
C ALA A 64 2.64 10.53 3.04
N LYS A 65 3.04 9.50 3.79
CA LYS A 65 4.41 9.34 4.32
C LYS A 65 5.26 8.55 3.32
N THR A 66 6.51 8.96 3.13
CA THR A 66 7.46 8.23 2.30
C THR A 66 7.88 6.92 2.99
N ILE A 67 7.77 5.81 2.27
CA ILE A 67 8.11 4.46 2.72
C ILE A 67 9.20 3.94 1.80
N CYS A 68 10.39 3.69 2.33
CA CYS A 68 11.53 3.26 1.54
C CYS A 68 11.98 1.85 1.95
N ASN A 69 12.47 1.09 0.98
CA ASN A 69 13.21 -0.13 1.29
C ASN A 69 14.48 0.18 2.10
N GLN A 70 15.11 -0.83 2.69
CA GLN A 70 16.29 -0.66 3.56
C GLN A 70 17.45 0.10 2.89
N SER A 71 17.60 -0.02 1.57
CA SER A 71 18.64 0.68 0.80
C SER A 71 18.32 2.15 0.49
N GLY A 72 17.09 2.61 0.74
CA GLY A 72 16.63 3.96 0.36
C GLY A 72 16.47 4.18 -1.15
N THR A 73 16.64 3.15 -1.97
CA THR A 73 16.64 3.28 -3.45
C THR A 73 15.23 3.19 -4.05
N ASN A 74 14.32 2.47 -3.39
CA ASN A 74 12.94 2.34 -3.82
C ASN A 74 12.04 2.90 -2.72
N CYS A 75 11.55 4.11 -2.97
CA CYS A 75 10.66 4.82 -2.08
C CYS A 75 9.29 4.99 -2.72
N TYR A 76 8.27 4.79 -1.89
CA TYR A 76 6.88 4.81 -2.26
C TYR A 76 6.10 5.74 -1.34
N LYS A 77 4.97 6.24 -1.82
CA LYS A 77 3.94 6.87 -1.00
C LYS A 77 2.63 6.17 -1.26
N ILE A 78 1.84 6.01 -0.22
CA ILE A 78 0.44 5.62 -0.35
C ILE A 78 -0.44 6.78 0.09
N SER A 79 -1.42 7.13 -0.71
CA SER A 79 -2.38 8.19 -0.38
C SER A 79 -3.80 7.69 -0.59
N ARG A 80 -4.71 8.15 0.26
CA ARG A 80 -6.15 7.86 0.19
C ARG A 80 -6.90 9.05 -0.39
N ARG A 81 -8.10 8.77 -0.90
CA ARG A 81 -9.05 9.81 -1.33
C ARG A 81 -9.55 10.61 -0.13
N LYS A 82 -9.81 11.90 -0.35
CA LYS A 82 -10.38 12.82 0.65
C LYS A 82 -11.65 12.29 1.31
N THR A 83 -12.50 11.58 0.56
CA THR A 83 -13.73 10.95 1.05
C THR A 83 -13.51 9.91 2.16
N PHE A 84 -12.28 9.41 2.31
CA PHE A 84 -11.89 8.45 3.34
C PHE A 84 -10.95 9.05 4.39
N ALA A 85 -10.71 10.37 4.36
CA ALA A 85 -9.79 11.06 5.27
C ALA A 85 -10.25 11.01 6.73
N LEU A 86 -11.55 11.21 6.97
CA LEU A 86 -12.15 11.26 8.31
C LEU A 86 -12.49 9.88 8.89
N ARG A 87 -12.13 8.78 8.23
CA ARG A 87 -12.35 7.44 8.78
C ARG A 87 -11.23 7.08 9.73
N ASP A 88 -11.58 6.61 10.92
CA ASP A 88 -10.65 6.15 11.97
C ASP A 88 -10.22 4.69 11.83
N LEU A 89 -10.87 3.90 10.98
CA LEU A 89 -10.46 2.52 10.70
C LEU A 89 -10.00 2.40 9.27
N ALA A 90 -8.84 1.75 9.07
CA ALA A 90 -8.29 1.42 7.77
C ALA A 90 -8.96 0.19 7.12
N VAL A 91 -10.21 -0.10 7.48
CA VAL A 91 -10.99 -1.24 6.99
C VAL A 91 -12.19 -0.74 6.19
N PHE A 92 -12.37 -1.31 5.00
CA PHE A 92 -13.37 -0.87 4.03
C PHE A 92 -14.04 -2.08 3.39
N PHE A 93 -15.23 -1.89 2.83
CA PHE A 93 -15.84 -2.91 1.96
C PHE A 93 -14.87 -3.25 0.82
N PRO A 94 -14.72 -4.53 0.44
CA PRO A 94 -13.74 -4.96 -0.53
C PRO A 94 -13.98 -4.34 -1.92
N ASN A 95 -12.92 -4.25 -2.72
CA ASN A 95 -12.95 -3.75 -4.11
C ASN A 95 -13.42 -2.29 -4.27
N LYS A 96 -13.23 -1.46 -3.24
CA LYS A 96 -13.44 -0.01 -3.32
C LYS A 96 -12.11 0.68 -3.60
N LEU A 97 -12.11 1.63 -4.53
CA LEU A 97 -10.96 2.51 -4.76
C LEU A 97 -10.77 3.44 -3.56
N ILE A 98 -9.78 3.14 -2.72
CA ILE A 98 -9.46 3.89 -1.52
C ILE A 98 -8.41 4.96 -1.82
N GLY A 99 -7.46 4.67 -2.70
CA GLY A 99 -6.28 5.50 -2.85
C GLY A 99 -5.42 5.15 -4.05
N GLY A 100 -4.12 5.43 -3.92
CA GLY A 100 -3.11 5.10 -4.91
C GLY A 100 -1.73 4.91 -4.30
N VAL A 101 -0.91 4.14 -5.01
CA VAL A 101 0.52 3.99 -4.75
C VAL A 101 1.27 4.88 -5.72
N PHE A 102 2.25 5.60 -5.20
CA PHE A 102 3.11 6.50 -5.93
C PHE A 102 4.57 6.10 -5.70
N LYS A 103 5.43 6.30 -6.69
CA LYS A 103 6.86 6.04 -6.57
C LYS A 103 7.65 7.32 -6.68
N GLU A 104 8.66 7.44 -5.84
CA GLU A 104 9.58 8.56 -5.88
C GLU A 104 10.45 8.48 -7.15
N HIS A 105 10.63 9.62 -7.80
CA HIS A 105 11.62 9.77 -8.86
C HIS A 105 12.66 10.81 -8.43
N PRO A 106 13.80 10.39 -7.86
CA PRO A 106 14.85 11.33 -7.50
C PRO A 106 15.32 12.10 -8.75
N GLY A 107 15.43 13.42 -8.62
CA GLY A 107 15.99 14.31 -9.64
C GLY A 107 15.09 14.62 -10.85
N ARG A 108 13.80 14.25 -10.85
CA ARG A 108 12.86 14.66 -11.91
C ARG A 108 11.54 15.14 -11.33
N SER A 109 11.26 16.44 -11.49
CA SER A 109 9.95 17.03 -11.23
C SER A 109 8.94 16.52 -12.26
N TYR A 110 8.05 15.63 -11.83
CA TYR A 110 6.87 15.19 -12.55
C TYR A 110 5.79 16.27 -12.45
N LYS A 111 5.84 17.27 -13.34
CA LYS A 111 4.75 18.24 -13.49
C LYS A 111 3.61 17.61 -14.27
N LEU A 112 2.64 17.02 -13.58
CA LEU A 112 1.32 16.80 -14.15
C LEU A 112 0.50 18.06 -13.91
N HIS A 113 -0.20 18.58 -14.93
CA HIS A 113 -1.04 19.78 -14.82
C HIS A 113 -2.17 19.71 -13.77
N THR A 114 -2.30 18.59 -13.06
CA THR A 114 -3.31 18.31 -12.04
C THR A 114 -2.75 18.22 -10.63
N PHE A 115 -1.42 18.28 -10.45
CA PHE A 115 -0.76 18.17 -9.16
C PHE A 115 -0.17 19.52 -8.74
N ASP A 116 -0.21 19.82 -7.44
CA ASP A 116 0.48 20.98 -6.86
C ASP A 116 2.00 20.84 -7.07
N GLU A 117 2.75 21.95 -7.12
CA GLU A 117 4.21 21.89 -7.38
C GLU A 117 4.99 21.03 -6.36
N ASP A 118 4.43 20.88 -5.15
CA ASP A 118 4.96 20.07 -4.04
C ASP A 118 4.86 18.55 -4.30
N ASP A 119 3.96 18.11 -5.20
CA ASP A 119 3.74 16.71 -5.60
C ASP A 119 4.77 16.19 -6.62
N SER A 120 5.67 17.05 -7.07
CA SER A 120 6.44 16.78 -8.28
C SER A 120 7.51 15.69 -8.16
N ASN A 121 7.83 15.19 -6.96
CA ASN A 121 8.82 14.10 -6.82
C ASN A 121 8.19 12.69 -6.90
N PHE A 122 6.86 12.58 -6.97
CA PHE A 122 6.16 11.30 -6.96
C PHE A 122 5.30 11.14 -8.21
N TYR A 123 5.33 9.96 -8.83
CA TYR A 123 4.46 9.63 -9.96
C TYR A 123 3.52 8.48 -9.61
N PRO A 124 2.28 8.47 -10.13
CA PRO A 124 1.31 7.42 -9.85
C PRO A 124 1.78 6.09 -10.46
N LEU A 125 1.73 5.02 -9.68
CA LEU A 125 2.02 3.65 -10.13
C LEU A 125 0.76 2.83 -10.33
N ALA A 126 -0.11 2.78 -9.32
CA ALA A 126 -1.27 1.91 -9.36
C ALA A 126 -2.39 2.41 -8.42
N PRO A 127 -3.67 2.17 -8.76
CA PRO A 127 -4.77 2.43 -7.84
C PRO A 127 -4.68 1.48 -6.65
N LEU A 128 -5.04 1.98 -5.46
CA LEU A 128 -5.08 1.21 -4.22
C LEU A 128 -6.53 0.89 -3.86
N MET A 129 -6.88 -0.37 -3.98
CA MET A 129 -8.20 -0.94 -3.71
C MET A 129 -8.24 -1.54 -2.32
N SER A 130 -9.40 -1.51 -1.67
CA SER A 130 -9.61 -2.23 -0.41
C SER A 130 -9.62 -3.74 -0.62
N SER A 131 -8.87 -4.44 0.24
CA SER A 131 -8.86 -5.89 0.29
C SER A 131 -10.01 -6.42 1.14
N ASN A 132 -10.32 -7.71 0.99
CA ASN A 132 -11.26 -8.38 1.87
C ASN A 132 -10.58 -8.76 3.20
N VAL A 133 -10.86 -8.02 4.27
CA VAL A 133 -10.28 -8.27 5.61
C VAL A 133 -10.64 -9.65 6.18
N LEU A 134 -11.70 -10.29 5.67
CA LEU A 134 -12.07 -11.65 6.07
C LEU A 134 -11.07 -12.71 5.57
N ASN A 135 -10.25 -12.38 4.59
CA ASN A 135 -9.19 -13.25 4.07
C ASN A 135 -7.89 -13.14 4.88
N GLN A 136 -8.01 -12.75 6.15
CA GLN A 136 -6.93 -12.82 7.12
C GLN A 136 -6.51 -14.27 7.41
N TRP A 137 -5.25 -14.47 7.78
CA TRP A 137 -4.75 -15.78 8.21
C TRP A 137 -3.71 -15.65 9.31
N ILE A 138 -3.37 -16.79 9.90
CA ILE A 138 -2.39 -16.90 10.97
C ILE A 138 -1.27 -17.82 10.47
N GLU A 139 -0.04 -17.39 10.67
CA GLU A 139 1.16 -18.21 10.51
C GLU A 139 1.71 -18.53 11.90
N VAL A 140 2.04 -19.80 12.13
CA VAL A 140 2.63 -20.26 13.40
C VAL A 140 4.00 -20.85 13.08
N ALA A 141 5.05 -20.20 13.54
CA ALA A 141 6.42 -20.69 13.39
C ALA A 141 6.75 -21.73 14.48
N TYR A 142 7.71 -22.61 14.19
CA TYR A 142 8.10 -23.72 15.07
C TYR A 142 8.58 -23.27 16.46
N ASN A 143 9.09 -22.03 16.58
CA ASN A 143 9.51 -21.43 17.84
C ASN A 143 8.35 -20.75 18.62
N GLY A 144 7.10 -21.05 18.28
CA GLY A 144 5.90 -20.55 18.98
C GLY A 144 5.49 -19.12 18.60
N VAL A 145 6.18 -18.50 17.64
CA VAL A 145 5.83 -17.16 17.14
C VAL A 145 4.57 -17.26 16.30
N MET A 146 3.56 -16.47 16.64
CA MET A 146 2.34 -16.35 15.84
C MET A 146 2.32 -15.00 15.11
N VAL A 147 1.99 -15.01 13.82
CA VAL A 147 1.83 -13.81 13.01
C VAL A 147 0.43 -13.80 12.42
N TYR A 148 -0.37 -12.80 12.78
CA TYR A 148 -1.69 -12.56 12.19
C TYR A 148 -1.54 -11.60 11.01
N HIS A 149 -1.94 -12.03 9.83
CA HIS A 149 -1.91 -11.23 8.61
C HIS A 149 -3.31 -10.70 8.31
N ILE A 150 -3.47 -9.39 8.33
CA ILE A 150 -4.73 -8.69 8.04
C ILE A 150 -4.56 -7.91 6.73
N PRO A 151 -5.16 -8.33 5.61
CA PRO A 151 -5.07 -7.61 4.35
C PRO A 151 -5.86 -6.31 4.43
N LEU A 152 -5.22 -5.18 4.12
CA LEU A 152 -5.88 -3.87 4.13
C LEU A 152 -6.20 -3.41 2.71
N PHE A 153 -5.17 -3.40 1.85
CA PHE A 153 -5.28 -2.89 0.48
C PHE A 153 -4.46 -3.70 -0.51
N HIS A 154 -4.82 -3.63 -1.79
CA HIS A 154 -4.08 -4.19 -2.90
C HIS A 154 -4.18 -3.28 -4.13
N SER A 155 -3.26 -3.42 -5.09
CA SER A 155 -3.36 -2.75 -6.38
C SER A 155 -3.82 -3.70 -7.48
N LEU A 156 -4.55 -3.19 -8.46
CA LEU A 156 -4.84 -3.91 -9.70
C LEU A 156 -3.71 -3.66 -10.70
N GLU A 157 -2.82 -4.65 -10.88
CA GLU A 157 -1.64 -4.70 -11.77
C GLU A 157 -0.71 -3.46 -11.73
N GLU A 158 0.61 -3.68 -11.78
CA GLU A 158 1.55 -2.56 -11.84
C GLU A 158 1.36 -1.83 -13.19
N SER A 159 0.74 -0.64 -13.18
CA SER A 159 0.60 0.21 -14.38
C SER A 159 1.94 0.89 -14.71
N ALA A 160 3.04 0.12 -14.67
CA ALA A 160 4.42 0.57 -14.83
C ALA A 160 4.73 1.19 -16.20
N LYS A 161 3.80 1.13 -17.16
CA LYS A 161 3.91 1.93 -18.38
C LYS A 161 3.42 3.33 -18.05
N ARG A 162 4.35 4.30 -18.02
CA ARG A 162 4.03 5.74 -18.10
C ARG A 162 2.86 5.89 -19.06
N PRO A 163 1.66 6.24 -18.59
CA PRO A 163 0.54 6.30 -19.50
C PRO A 163 0.85 7.36 -20.55
N ASN A 164 0.80 6.97 -21.82
CA ASN A 164 0.70 7.93 -22.92
C ASN A 164 -0.43 8.92 -22.56
N LYS A 165 -0.32 10.18 -22.97
CA LYS A 165 -1.30 11.24 -22.62
C LYS A 165 -2.76 10.82 -22.86
N SER A 166 -3.01 9.88 -23.77
CA SER A 166 -4.32 9.31 -24.12
C SER A 166 -4.85 8.19 -23.19
N ASP A 167 -3.99 7.47 -22.46
CA ASP A 167 -4.37 6.28 -21.67
C ASP A 167 -4.16 6.49 -20.15
N ARG A 168 -4.17 7.74 -19.70
CA ARG A 168 -3.95 8.06 -18.29
C ARG A 168 -5.11 7.54 -17.43
N PRO A 169 -4.86 6.62 -16.49
CA PRO A 169 -5.91 6.16 -15.58
C PRO A 169 -6.44 7.35 -14.77
N SER A 170 -7.73 7.68 -14.87
CA SER A 170 -8.29 8.89 -14.23
C SER A 170 -8.28 8.87 -12.71
N TRP A 171 -7.95 7.74 -12.06
CA TRP A 171 -8.03 7.62 -10.61
C TRP A 171 -7.12 8.62 -9.86
N PHE A 172 -5.94 8.94 -10.42
CA PHE A 172 -4.95 9.76 -9.72
C PHE A 172 -5.32 11.25 -9.72
N THR A 173 -6.29 11.71 -10.54
CA THR A 173 -6.70 13.13 -10.56
C THR A 173 -7.42 13.55 -9.29
N TYR A 174 -7.82 12.60 -8.45
CA TYR A 174 -8.55 12.84 -7.21
C TYR A 174 -7.75 12.43 -5.96
N ILE A 175 -6.48 12.05 -6.12
CA ILE A 175 -5.61 11.55 -5.06
C ILE A 175 -4.24 12.21 -5.19
N SER A 176 -3.88 13.05 -4.22
CA SER A 176 -2.55 13.68 -4.16
C SER A 176 -1.59 12.84 -3.30
N PRO A 177 -0.33 12.63 -3.75
CA PRO A 177 0.70 11.97 -2.95
C PRO A 177 1.08 12.77 -1.68
N ASN A 178 0.91 14.09 -1.63
CA ASN A 178 1.19 14.92 -0.45
C ASN A 178 -0.06 15.53 0.19
N GLU A 179 -1.21 14.87 0.05
CA GLU A 179 -2.43 15.28 0.75
C GLU A 179 -2.18 15.40 2.27
N LYS A 180 -2.44 16.59 2.84
CA LYS A 180 -2.16 16.91 4.25
C LYS A 180 -3.21 16.35 5.23
N TYR A 181 -4.36 15.94 4.72
CA TYR A 181 -5.51 15.42 5.48
C TYR A 181 -5.94 16.28 6.69
N THR A 182 -5.73 17.60 6.63
CA THR A 182 -6.20 18.55 7.66
C THR A 182 -7.65 18.93 7.36
N TYR A 183 -8.59 18.39 8.12
CA TYR A 183 -10.04 18.60 7.96
C TYR A 183 -10.70 18.83 9.32
#